data_AF-A0A4S9V8M9-F1
#
_entry.id   AF-A0A4S9V8M9-F1
#
_cell.length_a   1.000
_cell.length_b   1.000
_cell.length_c   1.000
_cell.angle_alpha   90.00
_cell.angle_beta   90.00
_cell.angle_gamma   90.00
#
_symmetry.space_group_name_H-M   'P 1'
#
loop_
_entity.id
_entity.type
_entity.pdbx_description
1 polymer ?
#
loop_
_entity_poly.entity_id
_entity_poly.type
_entity_poly.pdbx_seq_one_letter_code
_entity_poly.pdbx_strand_id
1 'polypeptide(L)'
;MSSSAEAAVDMNRIIAKAEAIHLERQILALQTLYPTQGYTIKRVVGSTTILSPAMLGRKLNHTYGFALEGEVTMNDLHGIEAAYKQNGVHPEIDMCEFADGSAFDLLSAQYTITGSLCEYQRSLSDF
;
A
#
# COMPACT_ATOMS: atom_id res chain seq x y z
N MET A 1 30.33 6.39 -5.55
CA MET A 1 29.26 5.53 -6.08
C MET A 1 28.01 5.48 -5.18
N SER A 2 27.93 6.22 -4.04
CA SER A 2 26.77 6.10 -3.13
C SER A 2 25.60 7.05 -3.45
N SER A 3 25.83 8.26 -3.99
CA SER A 3 24.73 9.24 -4.12
C SER A 3 23.67 8.89 -5.18
N SER A 4 24.02 8.16 -6.25
CA SER A 4 23.06 7.79 -7.29
C SER A 4 22.16 6.62 -6.87
N ALA A 5 22.67 5.70 -6.05
CA ALA A 5 21.90 4.58 -5.51
C ALA A 5 20.94 5.06 -4.42
N GLU A 6 21.40 5.93 -3.51
CA GLU A 6 20.55 6.59 -2.51
C GLU A 6 19.42 7.39 -3.18
N ALA A 7 19.73 8.20 -4.21
CA ALA A 7 18.73 8.94 -4.96
C ALA A 7 17.70 8.04 -5.69
N ALA A 8 18.11 6.86 -6.15
CA ALA A 8 17.20 5.90 -6.77
C ALA A 8 16.26 5.25 -5.74
N VAL A 9 16.78 4.90 -4.55
CA VAL A 9 15.98 4.40 -3.41
C VAL A 9 14.95 5.44 -2.99
N ASP A 10 15.36 6.71 -2.88
CA ASP A 10 14.44 7.81 -2.56
C ASP A 10 13.35 7.96 -3.62
N MET A 11 13.68 7.86 -4.92
CA MET A 11 12.70 7.94 -5.98
C MET A 11 11.68 6.80 -5.96
N ASN A 12 12.12 5.56 -5.75
CA ASN A 12 11.19 4.41 -5.66
C ASN A 12 10.23 4.55 -4.47
N ARG A 13 10.73 5.05 -3.33
CA ARG A 13 9.86 5.37 -2.18
C ARG A 13 8.85 6.47 -2.52
N ILE A 14 9.26 7.49 -3.27
CA ILE A 14 8.37 8.56 -3.74
C ILE A 14 7.29 8.00 -4.69
N ILE A 15 7.64 7.10 -5.61
CA ILE A 15 6.69 6.48 -6.54
C ILE A 15 5.67 5.63 -5.78
N ALA A 16 6.11 4.75 -4.88
CA ALA A 16 5.22 3.95 -4.04
C ALA A 16 4.27 4.83 -3.20
N LYS A 17 4.77 5.96 -2.69
CA LYS A 17 3.94 6.94 -1.98
C LYS A 17 2.93 7.62 -2.92
N ALA A 18 3.34 7.97 -4.14
CA ALA A 18 2.47 8.55 -5.14
C ALA A 18 1.36 7.58 -5.58
N GLU A 19 1.66 6.29 -5.70
CA GLU A 19 0.67 5.24 -5.95
C GLU A 19 -0.38 5.18 -4.84
N ALA A 20 0.05 5.10 -3.57
CA ALA A 20 -0.85 5.11 -2.43
C ALA A 20 -1.78 6.34 -2.43
N ILE A 21 -1.24 7.53 -2.69
CA ILE A 21 -2.01 8.77 -2.82
C ILE A 21 -2.99 8.72 -4.00
N HIS A 22 -2.56 8.19 -5.14
CA HIS A 22 -3.38 8.10 -6.34
C HIS A 22 -4.61 7.22 -6.09
N LEU A 23 -4.40 6.04 -5.52
CA LEU A 23 -5.46 5.10 -5.20
C LEU A 23 -6.39 5.64 -4.11
N GLU A 24 -5.84 6.29 -3.08
CA GLU A 24 -6.64 6.98 -2.06
C GLU A 24 -7.60 7.98 -2.71
N ARG A 25 -7.12 8.81 -3.64
CA ARG A 25 -7.96 9.78 -4.37
C ARG A 25 -9.04 9.10 -5.21
N GLN A 26 -8.75 7.97 -5.84
CA GLN A 26 -9.78 7.19 -6.54
C GLN A 26 -10.89 6.73 -5.58
N ILE A 27 -10.53 6.27 -4.37
CA ILE A 27 -11.50 5.84 -3.37
C ILE A 27 -12.31 7.01 -2.84
N LEU A 28 -11.69 8.18 -2.59
CA LEU A 28 -12.43 9.39 -2.21
C LEU A 28 -13.45 9.80 -3.30
N ALA A 29 -13.10 9.65 -4.57
CA ALA A 29 -14.04 9.86 -5.66
C ALA A 29 -15.19 8.84 -5.65
N LEU A 30 -14.89 7.55 -5.44
CA LEU A 30 -15.92 6.50 -5.33
C LEU A 30 -16.84 6.69 -4.12
N GLN A 31 -16.32 7.14 -2.98
CA GLN A 31 -17.12 7.52 -1.81
C GLN A 31 -18.10 8.64 -2.14
N THR A 32 -17.68 9.60 -2.97
CA THR A 32 -18.54 10.72 -3.39
C THR A 32 -19.62 10.27 -4.38
N LEU A 33 -19.25 9.44 -5.35
CA LEU A 33 -20.17 8.96 -6.40
C LEU A 33 -21.14 7.88 -5.89
N TYR A 34 -20.70 7.05 -4.95
CA TYR A 34 -21.43 5.88 -4.47
C TYR A 34 -21.39 5.77 -2.92
N PRO A 35 -21.96 6.75 -2.20
CA PRO A 35 -21.77 6.89 -0.74
C PRO A 35 -22.32 5.72 0.08
N THR A 36 -23.26 4.94 -0.45
CA THR A 36 -23.88 3.81 0.24
C THR A 36 -23.20 2.46 -0.05
N GLN A 37 -22.14 2.44 -0.85
CA GLN A 37 -21.48 1.19 -1.27
C GLN A 37 -20.31 0.78 -0.36
N GLY A 38 -20.08 1.46 0.76
CA GLY A 38 -19.14 0.98 1.78
C GLY A 38 -17.65 1.16 1.43
N TYR A 39 -17.31 2.09 0.53
CA TYR A 39 -15.93 2.47 0.29
C TYR A 39 -15.36 3.20 1.51
N THR A 40 -14.27 2.69 2.08
CA THR A 40 -13.58 3.31 3.23
C THR A 40 -12.07 3.22 3.09
N ILE A 41 -11.39 4.10 3.81
CA ILE A 41 -9.93 4.15 3.88
C ILE A 41 -9.55 4.05 5.35
N LYS A 42 -8.67 3.09 5.68
CA LYS A 42 -8.05 2.97 6.99
C LYS A 42 -6.57 3.29 6.85
N ARG A 43 -6.03 4.10 7.77
CA ARG A 43 -4.60 4.40 7.83
C ARG A 43 -4.00 3.81 9.09
N VAL A 44 -2.86 3.15 8.95
CA VAL A 44 -2.09 2.53 10.05
C VAL A 44 -0.62 2.78 9.78
N VAL A 45 0.06 3.53 10.64
CA VAL A 45 1.52 3.83 10.56
C VAL A 45 1.98 4.19 9.13
N GLY A 46 1.38 5.22 8.54
CA GLY A 46 1.72 5.69 7.18
C GLY A 46 1.16 4.85 6.03
N SER A 47 0.72 3.61 6.27
CA SER A 47 0.05 2.79 5.25
C SER A 47 -1.38 3.25 4.97
N THR A 48 -1.85 2.96 3.75
CA THR A 48 -3.21 3.23 3.28
C THR A 48 -3.87 1.91 2.92
N THR A 49 -4.82 1.46 3.75
CA THR A 49 -5.67 0.30 3.51
C THR A 49 -6.98 0.74 2.88
N ILE A 50 -7.23 0.28 1.66
CA ILE A 50 -8.49 0.50 0.96
C ILE A 50 -9.43 -0.66 1.27
N LEU A 51 -10.65 -0.32 1.67
CA LEU A 51 -11.71 -1.25 1.99
C LEU A 51 -12.93 -0.91 1.12
N SER A 52 -13.40 -1.89 0.37
CA SER A 52 -14.46 -1.77 -0.63
C SER A 52 -15.30 -3.05 -0.68
N PRO A 53 -16.42 -3.09 -1.43
CA PRO A 53 -17.19 -4.31 -1.61
C PRO A 53 -16.34 -5.51 -2.04
N ALA A 54 -16.60 -6.67 -1.44
CA ALA A 54 -15.84 -7.90 -1.68
C ALA A 54 -15.76 -8.31 -3.17
N MET A 55 -16.78 -7.96 -3.96
CA MET A 55 -16.81 -8.23 -5.41
C MET A 55 -15.69 -7.53 -6.21
N LEU A 56 -15.12 -6.45 -5.68
CA LEU A 56 -13.99 -5.75 -6.31
C LEU A 56 -12.66 -6.45 -5.99
N GLY A 57 -12.66 -7.35 -5.01
CA GLY A 57 -11.55 -8.22 -4.64
C GLY A 57 -10.22 -7.47 -4.55
N ARG A 58 -9.16 -8.12 -5.01
CA ARG A 58 -7.80 -7.59 -5.06
C ARG A 58 -7.58 -6.43 -6.07
N LYS A 59 -8.62 -5.92 -6.73
CA LYS A 59 -8.43 -4.74 -7.59
C LYS A 59 -8.38 -3.45 -6.79
N LEU A 60 -9.07 -3.43 -5.64
CA LEU A 60 -9.14 -2.25 -4.78
C LEU A 60 -8.82 -2.58 -3.32
N ASN A 61 -9.10 -3.80 -2.82
CA ASN A 61 -8.93 -4.13 -1.41
C ASN A 61 -7.48 -4.42 -1.04
N HIS A 62 -6.61 -3.42 -1.09
CA HIS A 62 -5.18 -3.54 -0.81
C HIS A 62 -4.71 -2.54 0.24
N THR A 63 -3.66 -2.91 0.95
CA THR A 63 -2.87 -2.00 1.77
C THR A 63 -1.61 -1.60 1.03
N TYR A 64 -1.41 -0.29 0.91
CA TYR A 64 -0.28 0.33 0.22
C TYR A 64 0.61 1.08 1.19
N GLY A 65 1.91 1.11 0.91
CA GLY A 65 2.88 1.89 1.67
C GLY A 65 3.19 1.34 3.07
N PHE A 66 2.95 0.04 3.31
CA PHE A 66 3.33 -0.59 4.58
C PHE A 66 4.85 -0.53 4.77
N ALA A 67 5.28 0.02 5.92
CA ALA A 67 6.68 0.30 6.28
C ALA A 67 7.45 1.23 5.32
N LEU A 68 6.74 1.99 4.48
CA LEU A 68 7.41 2.90 3.54
C LEU A 68 8.07 4.10 4.24
N GLU A 69 7.50 4.54 5.37
CA GLU A 69 7.96 5.69 6.15
C GLU A 69 8.86 5.31 7.34
N GLY A 70 9.06 4.01 7.59
CA GLY A 70 9.90 3.52 8.70
C GLY A 70 9.45 2.16 9.24
N GLU A 71 10.04 1.80 10.38
CA GLU A 71 9.76 0.54 11.07
C GLU A 71 8.27 0.36 11.43
N VAL A 72 7.78 -0.87 11.30
CA VAL A 72 6.42 -1.28 11.66
C VAL A 72 6.44 -2.46 12.62
N THR A 73 5.38 -2.59 13.41
CA THR A 73 5.25 -3.62 14.44
C THR A 73 4.15 -4.63 14.10
N MET A 74 4.16 -5.76 14.81
CA MET A 74 3.07 -6.75 14.71
C MET A 74 1.69 -6.15 15.07
N ASN A 75 1.64 -5.17 15.98
CA ASN A 75 0.39 -4.50 16.33
C ASN A 75 -0.17 -3.68 15.16
N ASP A 76 0.71 -3.11 14.33
CA ASP A 76 0.31 -2.35 13.14
C ASP A 76 -0.28 -3.29 12.10
N LEU A 77 0.36 -4.46 11.88
CA LEU A 77 -0.17 -5.52 11.02
C LEU A 77 -1.54 -6.02 11.52
N HIS A 78 -1.69 -6.30 12.82
CA HIS A 78 -2.98 -6.67 13.40
C HIS A 78 -4.05 -5.58 13.22
N GLY A 79 -3.66 -4.31 13.26
CA GLY A 79 -4.54 -3.18 13.00
C GLY A 79 -5.10 -3.18 11.58
N ILE A 80 -4.27 -3.53 10.59
CA ILE A 80 -4.67 -3.71 9.19
C ILE A 80 -5.60 -4.93 9.08
N GLU A 81 -5.20 -6.08 9.59
CA GLU A 81 -5.98 -7.33 9.52
C GLU A 81 -7.36 -7.22 10.18
N ALA A 82 -7.44 -6.50 11.31
CA ALA A 82 -8.71 -6.22 11.96
C ALA A 82 -9.64 -5.40 11.06
N ALA A 83 -9.11 -4.45 10.29
CA ALA A 83 -9.88 -3.64 9.36
C ALA A 83 -10.42 -4.47 8.19
N TYR A 84 -9.60 -5.35 7.62
CA TYR A 84 -10.04 -6.32 6.60
C TYR A 84 -11.12 -7.27 7.12
N LYS A 85 -10.92 -7.82 8.33
CA LYS A 85 -11.88 -8.70 8.99
C LYS A 85 -13.23 -8.02 9.20
N GLN A 86 -13.23 -6.74 9.61
CA GLN A 86 -14.46 -5.96 9.76
C GLN A 86 -15.15 -5.71 8.42
N ASN A 87 -14.40 -5.52 7.33
CA ASN A 87 -14.93 -5.33 5.99
C ASN A 87 -15.35 -6.66 5.30
N GLY A 88 -15.06 -7.81 5.89
CA GLY A 88 -15.42 -9.13 5.36
C GLY A 88 -14.61 -9.57 4.14
N VAL A 89 -13.37 -9.09 4.01
CA VAL A 89 -12.44 -9.42 2.93
C VAL A 89 -11.12 -9.93 3.49
N HIS A 90 -10.36 -10.67 2.67
CA HIS A 90 -9.02 -11.14 3.06
C HIS A 90 -7.99 -10.00 2.94
N PRO A 91 -7.04 -9.89 3.89
CA PRO A 91 -5.93 -8.95 3.79
C PRO A 91 -5.07 -9.22 2.55
N GLU A 92 -4.80 -8.17 1.79
CA GLU A 92 -3.85 -8.13 0.68
C GLU A 92 -2.96 -6.91 0.88
N ILE A 93 -1.64 -7.10 0.88
CA ILE A 93 -0.68 -6.05 1.25
C ILE A 93 0.37 -5.97 0.14
N ASP A 94 0.48 -4.79 -0.47
CA ASP A 94 1.49 -4.50 -1.47
C ASP A 94 2.69 -3.88 -0.75
N MET A 95 3.82 -4.58 -0.79
CA MET A 95 5.07 -4.17 -0.15
C MET A 95 6.07 -3.69 -1.20
N CYS A 96 6.60 -2.48 -1.01
CA CYS A 96 7.72 -1.98 -1.79
C CYS A 96 9.03 -2.64 -1.30
N GLU A 97 9.88 -3.10 -2.21
CA GLU A 97 11.18 -3.70 -1.84
C GLU A 97 12.13 -2.73 -1.12
N PHE A 98 11.87 -1.43 -1.26
CA PHE A 98 12.63 -0.36 -0.60
C PHE A 98 12.01 0.12 0.71
N ALA A 99 10.93 -0.49 1.18
CA ALA A 99 10.36 -0.24 2.50
C ALA A 99 11.33 -0.66 3.62
N ASP A 100 11.03 -0.29 4.86
CA ASP A 100 11.80 -0.78 6.01
C ASP A 100 11.71 -2.31 6.13
N GLY A 101 12.83 -2.96 6.50
CA GLY A 101 12.94 -4.42 6.52
C GLY A 101 11.97 -5.12 7.49
N SER A 102 11.48 -4.41 8.50
CA SER A 102 10.47 -4.91 9.44
C SER A 102 9.18 -5.39 8.76
N ALA A 103 8.78 -4.79 7.63
CA ALA A 103 7.63 -5.29 6.86
C ALA A 103 7.87 -6.70 6.32
N PHE A 104 9.05 -6.94 5.73
CA PHE A 104 9.37 -8.26 5.18
C PHE A 104 9.43 -9.32 6.27
N ASP A 105 10.04 -9.02 7.43
CA ASP A 105 10.11 -9.94 8.56
C ASP A 105 8.72 -10.34 9.07
N LEU A 106 7.80 -9.37 9.21
CA LEU A 106 6.43 -9.62 9.66
C LEU A 106 5.60 -10.39 8.62
N LEU A 107 5.66 -9.98 7.35
CA LEU A 107 4.87 -10.57 6.28
C LEU A 107 5.36 -11.97 5.94
N SER A 108 6.66 -12.21 5.86
CA SER A 108 7.23 -13.53 5.53
C SER A 108 6.88 -14.62 6.55
N ALA A 109 6.57 -14.25 7.79
CA ALA A 109 6.14 -15.18 8.83
C ALA A 109 4.70 -15.69 8.67
N GLN A 110 3.83 -14.96 7.93
CA GLN A 110 2.36 -15.19 7.97
C GLN A 110 1.66 -15.09 6.60
N TYR A 111 2.30 -14.46 5.62
CA TYR A 111 1.75 -14.21 4.29
C TYR A 111 2.50 -15.00 3.23
N THR A 112 1.83 -15.24 2.11
CA THR A 112 2.45 -15.80 0.90
C THR A 112 2.44 -14.75 -0.19
N ILE A 113 3.53 -14.66 -0.96
CA ILE A 113 3.60 -13.79 -2.13
C ILE A 113 2.68 -14.34 -3.21
N THR A 114 1.68 -13.56 -3.61
CA THR A 114 0.70 -13.93 -4.65
C THR A 114 0.99 -13.28 -6.00
N GLY A 115 1.92 -12.33 -6.05
CA GLY A 115 2.34 -11.65 -7.27
C GLY A 115 3.46 -10.64 -7.01
N SER A 116 3.95 -10.04 -8.10
CA SER A 116 4.94 -8.97 -8.06
C SER A 116 4.58 -7.90 -9.08
N LEU A 117 4.79 -6.63 -8.71
CA LEU A 117 4.63 -5.49 -9.59
C LEU A 117 6.04 -4.99 -9.95
N CYS A 118 6.27 -4.75 -11.24
CA CYS A 118 7.52 -4.17 -11.71
C CYS A 118 7.26 -2.71 -12.11
N GLU A 119 7.87 -1.78 -11.38
CA GLU A 119 7.78 -0.36 -11.68
C GLU A 119 8.95 0.06 -12.56
N TYR A 120 8.63 0.74 -13.66
CA TYR A 120 9.63 1.29 -14.57
C TYR A 120 9.54 2.81 -14.53
N GLN A 121 10.65 3.45 -14.19
CA GLN A 121 10.75 4.90 -14.15
C GLN A 121 11.61 5.43 -15.30
N ARG A 122 11.17 6.55 -15.88
CA ARG A 122 11.95 7.29 -16.87
C ARG A 122 11.81 8.78 -16.58
N SER A 123 12.92 9.45 -16.32
CA SER A 123 12.93 10.92 -16.30
C SER A 123 12.58 11.43 -17.69
N LEU A 124 11.58 12.29 -17.76
CA LEU A 124 11.32 13.08 -18.95
C LEU A 124 12.23 14.31 -18.88
N SER A 125 12.92 14.65 -19.96
CA SER A 125 13.53 15.97 -20.08
C SER A 125 12.40 16.98 -20.18
N ASP A 126 12.54 18.12 -19.50
CA ASP A 126 11.59 19.22 -19.53
C ASP A 126 11.11 19.49 -20.97
N PHE A 127 9.80 19.70 -21.14
CA PHE A 127 9.24 20.28 -22.36
C PHE A 127 9.51 21.79 -22.40
#